data_AF-A0A3D5VVZ2-F1
#
_entry.id   AF-A0A3D5VVZ2-F1
#
_cell.length_a   1.000
_cell.length_b   1.000
_cell.length_c   1.000
_cell.angle_alpha   90.00
_cell.angle_beta   90.00
_cell.angle_gamma   90.00
#
_symmetry.space_group_name_H-M   'P 1'
#
loop_
_entity.id
_entity.type
_entity.pdbx_description
1 polymer ?
#
loop_
_entity_poly.entity_id
_entity_poly.type
_entity_poly.pdbx_seq_one_letter_code
_entity_poly.pdbx_strand_id
1 'polypeptide(L)'
;MQNSIPGTQKNTPQGITWQQTVVMRNAQGQEEAFSIGPDGSVWSFIADSGDSRFDATGQRLENLGLAADFLTVGRNVAGALVVIAAKGLHTQYRTETPLEGLTLADGLRKRWSPAQSIHLPTIGGATGVRRLYTQTDFSGMRIAMIVDTEQPGVGASYVMACSQWGEAGPGPFIVLPPLGTPGAGQPGKTTATPGQPLFRVAHSA
;
A
#
# COMPACT_ATOMS: atom_id res chain seq x y z
N MET A 1 -8.23 -55.42 22.32
CA MET A 1 -7.99 -54.49 21.18
C MET A 1 -9.18 -53.57 21.10
N GLN A 2 -8.98 -52.26 21.25
CA GLN A 2 -10.04 -51.26 21.15
C GLN A 2 -9.55 -50.18 20.18
N ASN A 3 -10.21 -49.99 19.04
CA ASN A 3 -9.72 -49.08 18.00
C ASN A 3 -10.11 -47.64 18.34
N SER A 4 -9.13 -46.78 18.59
CA SER A 4 -9.33 -45.34 18.66
C SER A 4 -9.73 -44.80 17.29
N ILE A 5 -10.91 -44.18 17.20
CA ILE A 5 -11.34 -43.48 15.98
C ILE A 5 -10.43 -42.25 15.80
N PRO A 6 -9.83 -42.02 14.61
CA PRO A 6 -9.06 -40.81 14.35
C PRO A 6 -9.93 -39.58 14.55
N GLY A 7 -9.51 -38.67 15.43
CA GLY A 7 -10.18 -37.39 15.61
C GLY A 7 -10.09 -36.59 14.32
N THR A 8 -11.22 -36.37 13.65
CA THR A 8 -11.28 -35.46 12.50
C THR A 8 -10.84 -34.09 12.95
N GLN A 9 -9.77 -33.56 12.35
CA GLN A 9 -9.46 -32.14 12.47
C GLN A 9 -10.69 -31.38 12.00
N LYS A 10 -11.32 -30.63 12.92
CA LYS A 10 -12.30 -29.62 12.53
C LYS A 10 -11.53 -28.56 11.74
N ASN A 11 -11.63 -28.63 10.42
CA ASN A 11 -11.44 -27.46 9.58
C ASN A 11 -12.50 -26.43 10.00
N THR A 12 -12.15 -25.61 10.99
CA THR A 12 -12.86 -24.36 11.26
C THR A 12 -12.98 -23.63 9.92
N PRO A 13 -14.19 -23.26 9.47
CA PRO A 13 -14.32 -22.43 8.28
C PRO A 13 -13.44 -21.20 8.48
N GLN A 14 -12.56 -20.89 7.51
CA GLN A 14 -11.83 -19.64 7.56
C GLN A 14 -12.87 -18.52 7.65
N GLY A 15 -12.84 -17.78 8.75
CA GLY A 15 -13.87 -16.79 9.04
C GLY A 15 -13.94 -15.77 7.91
N ILE A 16 -15.14 -15.24 7.65
CA ILE A 16 -15.37 -14.18 6.67
C ILE A 16 -14.67 -12.92 7.20
N THR A 17 -13.38 -12.79 6.89
CA THR A 17 -12.45 -11.90 7.58
C THR A 17 -11.99 -10.81 6.63
N TRP A 18 -12.45 -9.58 6.89
CA TRP A 18 -11.91 -8.38 6.30
C TRP A 18 -10.53 -8.08 6.89
N GLN A 19 -9.57 -7.69 6.05
CA GLN A 19 -8.18 -7.46 6.46
C GLN A 19 -7.71 -6.06 6.03
N GLN A 20 -6.81 -5.48 6.84
CA GLN A 20 -6.09 -4.23 6.55
C GLN A 20 -6.98 -3.06 6.06
N THR A 21 -7.85 -2.55 6.92
CA THR A 21 -8.67 -1.36 6.62
C THR A 21 -7.85 -0.07 6.64
N VAL A 22 -8.04 0.78 5.63
CA VAL A 22 -7.58 2.17 5.57
C VAL A 22 -8.80 3.07 5.36
N VAL A 23 -8.99 4.10 6.18
CA VAL A 23 -10.08 5.07 6.02
C VAL A 23 -9.50 6.39 5.52
N MET A 24 -10.07 6.94 4.44
CA MET A 24 -9.71 8.24 3.90
C MET A 24 -10.95 9.02 3.47
N ARG A 25 -10.82 10.34 3.40
CA ARG A 25 -11.87 11.20 2.86
C ARG A 25 -11.73 11.28 1.33
N ASN A 26 -12.80 11.00 0.59
CA ASN A 26 -12.78 11.03 -0.88
C ASN A 26 -12.87 12.45 -1.46
N ALA A 27 -12.82 12.59 -2.78
CA ALA A 27 -12.94 13.89 -3.46
C ALA A 27 -14.32 14.57 -3.28
N GLN A 28 -15.35 13.83 -2.86
CA GLN A 28 -16.68 14.36 -2.52
C GLN A 28 -16.79 14.76 -1.03
N GLY A 29 -15.72 14.61 -0.24
CA GLY A 29 -15.70 14.95 1.18
C GLY A 29 -16.31 13.89 2.10
N GLN A 30 -16.76 12.75 1.56
CA GLN A 30 -17.31 11.62 2.33
C GLN A 30 -16.17 10.77 2.91
N GLU A 31 -16.42 10.06 4.02
CA GLU A 31 -15.46 9.10 4.56
C GLU A 31 -15.66 7.72 3.90
N GLU A 32 -14.56 7.19 3.36
CA GLU A 32 -14.53 5.97 2.58
C GLU A 32 -13.50 5.01 3.17
N ALA A 33 -13.94 3.78 3.45
CA ALA A 33 -13.12 2.71 3.99
C ALA A 33 -12.69 1.75 2.87
N PHE A 34 -11.40 1.48 2.79
CA PHE A 34 -10.79 0.52 1.87
C PHE A 34 -10.29 -0.68 2.67
N SER A 35 -10.70 -1.90 2.29
CA SER A 35 -10.33 -3.14 2.99
C SER A 35 -10.03 -4.25 1.99
N ILE A 36 -9.15 -5.19 2.36
CA ILE A 36 -9.04 -6.48 1.66
C ILE A 36 -10.23 -7.34 2.09
N GLY A 37 -11.00 -7.83 1.12
CA GLY A 37 -12.13 -8.70 1.33
C GLY A 37 -11.74 -10.16 1.59
N PRO A 38 -12.69 -10.98 2.06
CA PRO A 38 -12.50 -12.43 2.22
C PRO A 38 -12.17 -13.17 0.92
N ASP A 39 -12.42 -12.54 -0.23
CA ASP A 39 -12.06 -13.00 -1.57
C ASP A 39 -10.62 -12.63 -1.99
N GLY A 40 -9.91 -11.83 -1.19
CA GLY A 40 -8.59 -11.31 -1.51
C GLY A 40 -8.60 -10.17 -2.54
N SER A 41 -9.75 -9.52 -2.78
CA SER A 41 -9.85 -8.27 -3.55
C SER A 41 -9.85 -7.05 -2.62
N VAL A 42 -9.43 -5.88 -3.10
CA VAL A 42 -9.70 -4.61 -2.40
C VAL A 42 -11.12 -4.15 -2.69
N TRP A 43 -11.86 -3.82 -1.63
CA TRP A 43 -13.19 -3.20 -1.69
C TRP A 43 -13.16 -1.79 -1.11
N SER A 44 -14.07 -0.95 -1.59
CA SER A 44 -14.34 0.42 -1.16
C SER A 44 -15.74 0.50 -0.56
N PHE A 45 -15.88 1.08 0.62
CA PHE A 45 -17.16 1.23 1.34
C PHE A 45 -17.41 2.68 1.81
N ILE A 46 -18.61 3.19 1.59
CA ILE A 46 -19.10 4.49 2.12
C ILE A 46 -20.35 4.22 2.96
N ALA A 47 -20.35 4.66 4.21
CA ALA A 47 -21.43 4.40 5.18
C ALA A 47 -22.59 5.39 5.10
N ASP A 48 -22.29 6.67 4.84
CA ASP A 48 -23.27 7.72 4.59
C ASP A 48 -22.84 8.49 3.34
N SER A 49 -23.46 8.16 2.22
CA SER A 49 -23.24 8.87 0.96
C SER A 49 -24.07 10.16 0.83
N GLY A 50 -25.06 10.37 1.70
CA GLY A 50 -26.08 11.42 1.56
C GLY A 50 -26.98 11.30 0.31
N ASP A 51 -26.89 10.20 -0.45
CA ASP A 51 -27.45 10.07 -1.79
C ASP A 51 -28.19 8.72 -1.94
N SER A 52 -29.51 8.79 -2.08
CA SER A 52 -30.42 7.64 -2.12
C SER A 52 -30.30 6.75 -3.37
N ARG A 53 -29.30 6.99 -4.22
CA ARG A 53 -28.99 6.18 -5.42
C ARG A 53 -27.96 5.09 -5.19
N PHE A 54 -27.23 5.09 -4.07
CA PHE A 54 -26.19 4.08 -3.81
C PHE A 54 -26.78 2.76 -3.31
N ASP A 55 -27.65 2.81 -2.30
CA ASP A 55 -28.69 1.82 -2.01
C ASP A 55 -29.80 2.45 -1.16
N ALA A 56 -30.82 1.66 -0.80
CA ALA A 56 -31.94 2.12 0.04
C ALA A 56 -31.56 2.47 1.50
N THR A 57 -30.31 2.25 1.90
CA THR A 57 -29.74 2.62 3.21
C THR A 57 -28.73 3.77 3.13
N GLY A 58 -28.47 4.30 1.92
CA GLY A 58 -27.46 5.35 1.68
C GLY A 58 -26.02 4.85 1.66
N GLN A 59 -25.81 3.53 1.63
CA GLN A 59 -24.48 2.91 1.65
C GLN A 59 -23.98 2.58 0.24
N ARG A 60 -22.67 2.49 0.06
CA ARG A 60 -22.01 2.02 -1.18
C ARG A 60 -20.97 0.97 -0.82
N LEU A 61 -20.99 -0.18 -1.51
CA LEU A 61 -19.91 -1.16 -1.51
C LEU A 61 -19.48 -1.47 -2.95
N GLU A 62 -18.18 -1.37 -3.24
CA GLU A 62 -17.63 -1.57 -4.59
C GLU A 62 -16.35 -2.40 -4.55
N ASN A 63 -16.24 -3.43 -5.39
CA ASN A 63 -15.00 -4.17 -5.59
C ASN A 63 -14.11 -3.40 -6.59
N LEU A 64 -12.87 -3.09 -6.19
CA LEU A 64 -11.95 -2.31 -7.03
C LEU A 64 -11.21 -3.16 -8.07
N GLY A 65 -11.38 -4.49 -8.10
CA GLY A 65 -10.71 -5.38 -9.07
C GLY A 65 -9.20 -5.49 -8.86
N LEU A 66 -8.72 -5.12 -7.68
CA LEU A 66 -7.31 -5.19 -7.26
C LEU A 66 -7.13 -6.38 -6.33
N ALA A 67 -6.30 -7.36 -6.70
CA ALA A 67 -5.98 -8.48 -5.83
C ALA A 67 -4.91 -8.07 -4.79
N ALA A 68 -5.10 -8.43 -3.53
CA ALA A 68 -4.27 -7.94 -2.43
C ALA A 68 -3.99 -9.01 -1.35
N ASP A 69 -2.72 -9.04 -0.92
CA ASP A 69 -2.30 -9.47 0.42
C ASP A 69 -2.04 -8.22 1.30
N PHE A 70 -1.68 -7.08 0.69
CA PHE A 70 -1.50 -5.77 1.34
C PHE A 70 -2.14 -4.64 0.52
N LEU A 71 -2.67 -3.61 1.19
CA LEU A 71 -3.22 -2.40 0.57
C LEU A 71 -2.70 -1.12 1.25
N THR A 72 -2.54 -0.04 0.50
CA THR A 72 -2.33 1.32 1.05
C THR A 72 -3.08 2.35 0.22
N VAL A 73 -3.42 3.49 0.82
CA VAL A 73 -4.16 4.58 0.15
C VAL A 73 -3.49 5.91 0.48
N GLY A 74 -3.32 6.75 -0.53
CA GLY A 74 -2.79 8.11 -0.39
C GLY A 74 -3.53 9.08 -1.30
N ARG A 75 -3.05 10.34 -1.39
CA ARG A 75 -3.55 11.32 -2.35
C ARG A 75 -2.42 11.77 -3.28
N ASN A 76 -2.72 11.84 -4.58
CA ASN A 76 -1.82 12.47 -5.54
C ASN A 76 -1.86 14.01 -5.43
N VAL A 77 -1.03 14.71 -6.22
CA VAL A 77 -0.93 16.18 -6.21
C VAL A 77 -2.21 16.90 -6.67
N ALA A 78 -3.12 16.21 -7.37
CA ALA A 78 -4.45 16.72 -7.73
C ALA A 78 -5.50 16.49 -6.61
N GLY A 79 -5.08 15.99 -5.44
CA GLY A 79 -5.94 15.72 -4.28
C GLY A 79 -6.77 14.43 -4.38
N ALA A 80 -6.73 13.74 -5.51
CA ALA A 80 -7.50 12.52 -5.74
C ALA A 80 -6.87 11.32 -5.04
N LEU A 81 -7.72 10.41 -4.53
CA LEU A 81 -7.26 9.18 -3.88
C LEU A 81 -6.52 8.25 -4.87
N VAL A 82 -5.48 7.58 -4.39
CA VAL A 82 -4.80 6.49 -5.08
C VAL A 82 -4.82 5.28 -4.17
N VAL A 83 -5.47 4.20 -4.60
CA VAL A 83 -5.47 2.91 -3.92
C VAL A 83 -4.41 2.02 -4.56
N ILE A 84 -3.47 1.52 -3.77
CA ILE A 84 -2.39 0.62 -4.20
C ILE A 84 -2.53 -0.71 -3.48
N ALA A 85 -2.44 -1.80 -4.23
CA ALA A 85 -2.55 -3.17 -3.76
C ALA A 85 -1.33 -4.00 -4.22
N ALA A 86 -0.91 -4.97 -3.41
CA ALA A 86 0.09 -5.95 -3.79
C ALA A 86 -0.31 -7.36 -3.37
N LYS A 87 -0.09 -8.33 -4.26
CA LYS A 87 -0.30 -9.76 -4.04
C LYS A 87 0.92 -10.54 -4.52
N GLY A 88 1.65 -11.19 -3.61
CA GLY A 88 3.02 -11.61 -3.86
C GLY A 88 3.88 -10.41 -4.32
N LEU A 89 4.47 -10.50 -5.52
CA LEU A 89 5.17 -9.37 -6.16
C LEU A 89 4.28 -8.56 -7.12
N HIS A 90 3.11 -9.06 -7.50
CA HIS A 90 2.21 -8.37 -8.43
C HIS A 90 1.57 -7.18 -7.73
N THR A 91 1.93 -5.97 -8.18
CA THR A 91 1.51 -4.72 -7.54
C THR A 91 0.70 -3.89 -8.54
N GLN A 92 -0.43 -3.34 -8.10
CA GLN A 92 -1.38 -2.61 -8.94
C GLN A 92 -1.92 -1.38 -8.21
N TYR A 93 -2.48 -0.44 -8.97
CA TYR A 93 -3.19 0.71 -8.43
C TYR A 93 -4.44 1.07 -9.23
N ARG A 94 -5.32 1.84 -8.58
CA ARG A 94 -6.38 2.63 -9.23
C ARG A 94 -6.35 4.05 -8.67
N THR A 95 -6.55 5.02 -9.54
CA THR A 95 -6.62 6.44 -9.20
C THR A 95 -8.06 6.91 -9.28
N GLU A 96 -8.48 7.73 -8.32
CA GLU A 96 -9.76 8.42 -8.33
C GLU A 96 -9.74 9.49 -9.43
N THR A 97 -10.77 9.51 -10.26
CA THR A 97 -11.09 10.56 -11.22
C THR A 97 -11.96 11.60 -10.49
N PRO A 98 -11.50 12.85 -10.29
CA PRO A 98 -12.34 13.91 -9.75
C PRO A 98 -13.60 14.10 -10.62
N LEU A 99 -14.75 14.30 -9.98
CA LEU A 99 -16.03 14.46 -10.66
C LEU A 99 -16.22 15.92 -11.13
N GLU A 100 -15.61 16.26 -12.26
CA GLU A 100 -15.85 17.55 -12.94
C GLU A 100 -17.16 17.52 -13.72
N GLY A 101 -18.19 18.17 -13.15
CA GLY A 101 -19.50 18.34 -13.80
C GLY A 101 -20.51 17.22 -13.53
N LEU A 102 -21.79 17.59 -13.59
CA LEU A 102 -22.92 16.66 -13.49
C LEU A 102 -23.02 15.90 -14.84
N THR A 103 -23.08 14.57 -14.88
CA THR A 103 -23.98 13.69 -14.14
C THR A 103 -23.29 12.73 -13.15
N LEU A 104 -23.72 12.76 -11.87
CA LEU A 104 -23.24 11.79 -10.87
C LEU A 104 -23.46 10.33 -11.30
N ALA A 105 -24.61 10.01 -11.91
CA ALA A 105 -24.95 8.63 -12.28
C ALA A 105 -23.91 7.94 -13.19
N ASP A 106 -23.33 8.68 -14.15
CA ASP A 106 -22.29 8.17 -15.05
C ASP A 106 -20.90 8.27 -14.44
N GLY A 107 -20.61 9.37 -13.74
CA GLY A 107 -19.34 9.61 -13.09
C GLY A 107 -18.99 8.53 -12.06
N LEU A 108 -19.98 8.03 -11.32
CA LEU A 108 -19.75 7.05 -10.25
C LEU A 108 -19.27 5.68 -10.76
N ARG A 109 -19.66 5.26 -11.97
CA ARG A 109 -19.14 4.06 -12.66
C ARG A 109 -17.76 4.26 -13.30
N LYS A 110 -17.32 5.52 -13.43
CA LYS A 110 -16.03 5.93 -14.02
C LYS A 110 -15.08 6.57 -12.99
N ARG A 111 -15.48 6.61 -11.71
CA ARG A 111 -14.73 7.24 -10.62
C ARG A 111 -13.35 6.64 -10.43
N TRP A 112 -13.18 5.35 -10.69
CA TRP A 112 -11.87 4.71 -10.60
C TRP A 112 -11.31 4.44 -12.00
N SER A 113 -10.07 4.86 -12.25
CA SER A 113 -9.28 4.48 -13.44
C SER A 113 -9.30 2.97 -13.66
N PRO A 114 -8.97 2.45 -14.86
CA PRO A 114 -8.62 1.03 -15.00
C PRO A 114 -7.51 0.63 -14.01
N ALA A 115 -7.46 -0.64 -13.62
CA ALA A 115 -6.37 -1.16 -12.80
C ALA A 115 -5.05 -1.13 -13.58
N GLN A 116 -4.04 -0.45 -13.04
CA GLN A 116 -2.73 -0.25 -13.68
C GLN A 116 -1.64 -0.95 -12.88
N SER A 117 -0.73 -1.65 -13.55
CA SER A 117 0.36 -2.39 -12.89
C SER A 117 1.51 -1.45 -12.48
N ILE A 118 2.03 -1.63 -11.27
CA ILE A 118 3.27 -1.02 -10.81
C ILE A 118 4.43 -1.95 -11.16
N HIS A 119 5.40 -1.44 -11.90
CA HIS A 119 6.59 -2.19 -12.30
C HIS A 119 7.71 -1.96 -11.27
N LEU A 120 7.97 -2.98 -10.46
CA LEU A 120 9.16 -3.02 -9.60
C LEU A 120 10.42 -3.28 -10.44
N PRO A 121 11.59 -2.71 -10.09
CA PRO A 121 12.87 -3.12 -10.63
C PRO A 121 13.20 -4.56 -10.22
N THR A 122 14.10 -5.21 -10.95
CA THR A 122 14.58 -6.55 -10.64
C THR A 122 15.33 -6.57 -9.29
N ILE A 123 14.64 -7.02 -8.24
CA ILE A 123 15.21 -7.23 -6.91
C ILE A 123 15.70 -8.69 -6.81
N GLY A 124 17.00 -8.87 -6.63
CA GLY A 124 17.63 -10.20 -6.59
C GLY A 124 17.11 -11.04 -5.42
N GLY A 125 16.48 -12.18 -5.74
CA GLY A 125 15.90 -13.10 -4.74
C GLY A 125 14.55 -12.65 -4.18
N ALA A 126 13.86 -11.68 -4.76
CA ALA A 126 12.56 -11.22 -4.26
C ALA A 126 11.50 -12.34 -4.27
N THR A 127 10.78 -12.50 -3.16
CA THR A 127 9.73 -13.52 -2.98
C THR A 127 8.33 -12.93 -2.86
N GLY A 128 8.18 -11.74 -2.28
CA GLY A 128 6.90 -11.04 -2.15
C GLY A 128 7.00 -9.66 -1.51
N VAL A 129 5.96 -8.85 -1.65
CA VAL A 129 5.78 -7.63 -0.86
C VAL A 129 5.33 -8.01 0.55
N ARG A 130 5.99 -7.49 1.58
CA ARG A 130 5.63 -7.66 3.01
C ARG A 130 4.86 -6.47 3.57
N ARG A 131 5.04 -5.26 3.03
CA ARG A 131 4.29 -4.05 3.40
C ARG A 131 4.20 -3.06 2.24
N LEU A 132 3.09 -2.34 2.19
CA LEU A 132 2.89 -1.14 1.39
C LEU A 132 2.66 0.07 2.30
N TYR A 133 3.22 1.21 1.92
CA TYR A 133 2.99 2.51 2.55
C TYR A 133 2.87 3.61 1.50
N THR A 134 1.91 4.52 1.69
CA THR A 134 1.89 5.83 1.04
C THR A 134 2.04 6.94 2.07
N GLN A 135 2.83 7.95 1.73
CA GLN A 135 2.91 9.23 2.45
C GLN A 135 2.53 10.34 1.47
N THR A 136 1.76 11.32 1.91
CA THR A 136 1.45 12.52 1.11
C THR A 136 1.99 13.74 1.86
N ASP A 137 2.86 14.51 1.21
CA ASP A 137 3.43 15.75 1.74
C ASP A 137 3.48 16.84 0.66
N PHE A 138 4.13 17.98 0.94
CA PHE A 138 4.23 19.11 0.01
C PHE A 138 4.98 18.80 -1.30
N SER A 139 5.74 17.70 -1.35
CA SER A 139 6.39 17.17 -2.55
C SER A 139 5.55 16.12 -3.30
N GLY A 140 4.27 15.98 -2.91
CA GLY A 140 3.31 15.04 -3.50
C GLY A 140 3.25 13.71 -2.75
N MET A 141 2.82 12.66 -3.47
CA MET A 141 2.73 11.31 -2.90
C MET A 141 4.05 10.56 -3.05
N ARG A 142 4.45 9.85 -2.00
CA ARG A 142 5.56 8.90 -1.98
C ARG A 142 5.01 7.52 -1.67
N ILE A 143 5.55 6.50 -2.33
CA ILE A 143 5.25 5.09 -2.11
C ILE A 143 6.51 4.43 -1.54
N ALA A 144 6.37 3.65 -0.47
CA ALA A 144 7.42 2.79 0.05
C ALA A 144 6.89 1.36 0.19
N MET A 145 7.67 0.39 -0.29
CA MET A 145 7.33 -1.02 -0.31
C MET A 145 8.44 -1.80 0.38
N ILE A 146 8.10 -2.63 1.36
CA ILE A 146 9.05 -3.61 1.92
C ILE A 146 8.89 -4.88 1.12
N VAL A 147 9.97 -5.35 0.51
CA VAL A 147 10.01 -6.55 -0.34
C VAL A 147 10.90 -7.58 0.33
N ASP A 148 10.35 -8.76 0.57
CA ASP A 148 11.08 -9.90 1.13
C ASP A 148 11.99 -10.50 0.07
N THR A 149 13.19 -10.90 0.49
CA THR A 149 14.20 -11.49 -0.37
C THR A 149 14.76 -12.76 0.26
N GLU A 150 15.07 -13.75 -0.56
CA GLU A 150 15.79 -14.96 -0.16
C GLU A 150 16.95 -15.19 -1.13
N GLN A 151 18.18 -15.28 -0.60
CA GLN A 151 19.39 -15.45 -1.42
C GLN A 151 20.25 -16.62 -0.91
N PRO A 152 20.77 -17.48 -1.80
CA PRO A 152 21.69 -18.55 -1.43
C PRO A 152 22.89 -18.03 -0.62
N GLY A 153 23.15 -18.65 0.54
CA GLY A 153 24.24 -18.25 1.44
C GLY A 153 23.94 -17.04 2.35
N VAL A 154 22.87 -16.28 2.11
CA VAL A 154 22.42 -15.17 2.98
C VAL A 154 21.16 -15.54 3.76
N GLY A 155 20.27 -16.33 3.16
CA GLY A 155 18.97 -16.68 3.73
C GLY A 155 17.92 -15.60 3.50
N ALA A 156 16.89 -15.56 4.35
CA ALA A 156 15.78 -14.62 4.26
C ALA A 156 16.16 -13.22 4.80
N SER A 157 15.84 -12.19 4.03
CA SER A 157 16.08 -10.78 4.31
C SER A 157 14.95 -9.92 3.73
N TYR A 158 15.13 -8.60 3.70
CA TYR A 158 14.20 -7.66 3.07
C TYR A 158 14.93 -6.42 2.55
N VAL A 159 14.38 -5.81 1.50
CA VAL A 159 14.79 -4.49 0.98
C VAL A 159 13.61 -3.52 1.02
N MET A 160 13.89 -2.23 0.87
CA MET A 160 12.86 -1.21 0.70
C MET A 160 12.93 -0.63 -0.72
N ALA A 161 11.82 -0.65 -1.45
CA ALA A 161 11.70 0.00 -2.74
C ALA A 161 10.83 1.26 -2.61
N CYS A 162 11.35 2.41 -3.01
CA CYS A 162 10.70 3.72 -2.86
C CYS A 162 10.46 4.40 -4.20
N SER A 163 9.29 5.01 -4.40
CA SER A 163 8.94 5.79 -5.60
C SER A 163 8.24 7.10 -5.21
N GLN A 164 8.41 8.13 -6.04
CA GLN A 164 7.63 9.37 -5.99
C GLN A 164 6.56 9.33 -7.09
N TRP A 165 5.37 9.78 -6.76
CA TRP A 165 4.26 9.88 -7.72
C TRP A 165 4.45 11.11 -8.63
N GLY A 166 4.39 10.88 -9.93
CA GLY A 166 4.34 11.93 -10.96
C GLY A 166 2.96 12.02 -11.62
N GLU A 167 2.85 12.84 -12.66
CA GLU A 167 1.58 13.10 -13.36
C GLU A 167 0.96 11.83 -13.97
N ALA A 168 1.80 10.93 -14.49
CA ALA A 168 1.39 9.68 -15.15
C ALA A 168 1.29 8.45 -14.22
N GLY A 169 1.39 8.63 -12.89
CA GLY A 169 1.39 7.54 -11.92
C GLY A 169 2.70 7.43 -11.13
N PRO A 170 3.06 6.23 -10.63
CA PRO A 170 4.30 6.05 -9.87
C PRO A 170 5.54 6.19 -10.76
N GLY A 171 6.52 6.99 -10.31
CA GLY A 171 7.83 7.08 -10.95
C GLY A 171 8.69 5.81 -10.74
N PRO A 172 9.91 5.78 -11.29
CA PRO A 172 10.82 4.64 -11.13
C PRO A 172 11.13 4.38 -9.65
N PHE A 173 11.07 3.11 -9.26
CA PHE A 173 11.38 2.70 -7.88
C PHE A 173 12.89 2.60 -7.66
N ILE A 174 13.37 3.28 -6.63
CA ILE A 174 14.74 3.20 -6.12
C ILE A 174 14.77 2.13 -5.02
N VAL A 175 15.62 1.12 -5.18
CA VAL A 175 15.85 0.10 -4.15
C VAL A 175 16.90 0.60 -3.17
N LEU A 176 16.53 0.66 -1.90
CA LEU A 176 17.43 0.92 -0.78
C LEU A 176 17.98 -0.42 -0.23
N PRO A 177 19.26 -0.48 0.17
CA PRO A 177 19.82 -1.68 0.79
C PRO A 177 19.10 -2.03 2.11
N PRO A 178 19.21 -3.28 2.60
CA PRO A 178 18.61 -3.69 3.86
C PRO A 178 19.02 -2.76 5.01
N LEU A 179 18.05 -2.35 5.84
CA LEU A 179 18.27 -1.47 7.00
C LEU A 179 18.92 -2.24 8.16
N GLY A 180 20.16 -2.66 7.97
CA GLY A 180 20.97 -3.33 8.99
C GLY A 180 21.77 -4.52 8.47
N THR A 181 22.89 -4.26 7.81
CA THR A 181 24.09 -5.10 8.01
C THR A 181 25.10 -4.32 8.86
N PRO A 182 25.74 -4.94 9.86
CA PRO A 182 26.91 -4.34 10.49
C PRO A 182 27.98 -4.09 9.43
N GLY A 183 28.53 -2.88 9.36
CA GLY A 183 29.48 -2.49 8.32
C GLY A 183 30.70 -3.42 8.31
N ALA A 184 30.87 -4.18 7.22
CA ALA A 184 31.98 -5.11 7.04
C ALA A 184 33.31 -4.35 6.87
N GLY A 185 33.93 -4.03 8.00
CA GLY A 185 35.21 -3.33 8.08
C GLY A 185 35.09 -1.81 7.95
N GLN A 186 35.16 -1.12 9.11
CA GLN A 186 35.81 0.20 9.14
C GLN A 186 37.33 -0.03 9.15
N PRO A 187 38.08 0.33 8.10
CA PRO A 187 39.54 0.26 8.14
C PRO A 187 40.10 1.40 8.99
N GLY A 188 40.49 1.08 10.23
CA GLY A 188 41.36 1.91 11.06
C GLY A 188 40.71 3.16 11.69
N LYS A 189 40.75 3.22 13.02
CA LYS A 189 40.71 4.50 13.74
C LYS A 189 41.99 5.28 13.43
N THR A 190 41.96 6.21 12.48
CA THR A 190 42.91 7.33 12.49
C THR A 190 42.49 8.32 13.57
N THR A 191 43.48 8.91 14.24
CA THR A 191 43.32 9.73 15.45
C THR A 191 42.50 10.99 15.22
N ALA A 192 41.66 11.35 16.19
CA ALA A 192 40.84 12.56 16.13
C ALA A 192 41.70 13.84 16.21
N THR A 193 41.36 14.83 15.38
CA THR A 193 41.75 16.23 15.57
C THR A 193 40.50 17.01 16.00
N PRO A 194 40.49 17.65 17.19
CA PRO A 194 39.27 18.27 17.71
C PRO A 194 39.05 19.69 17.14
N GLY A 195 37.88 19.94 16.57
CA GLY A 195 37.41 21.33 16.35
C GLY A 195 36.50 21.59 15.16
N GLN A 196 35.19 21.34 15.28
CA GLN A 196 34.13 22.37 15.23
C GLN A 196 32.72 21.73 15.32
N PRO A 197 31.67 22.49 15.72
CA PRO A 197 30.44 21.88 16.23
C PRO A 197 29.34 21.61 15.18
N LEU A 198 28.74 20.42 15.34
CA LEU A 198 27.31 20.08 15.28
C LEU A 198 26.31 21.00 14.53
N PHE A 199 25.50 20.34 13.70
CA PHE A 199 24.21 20.77 13.14
C PHE A 199 23.46 21.83 13.96
N ARG A 200 23.08 22.95 13.32
CA ARG A 200 21.98 23.79 13.81
C ARG A 200 20.64 23.13 13.49
N VAL A 201 19.83 22.92 14.52
CA VAL A 201 18.38 22.76 14.37
C VAL A 201 17.80 24.12 13.99
N ALA A 202 16.96 24.17 12.96
CA ALA A 202 16.15 25.35 12.67
C ALA A 202 14.84 25.27 13.47
N HIS A 203 14.63 26.24 14.38
CA HIS A 203 13.29 26.52 14.91
C HIS A 203 12.62 27.55 14.00
N SER A 204 11.37 27.29 13.63
CA SER A 204 10.53 28.29 12.96
C SER A 204 10.20 29.45 13.90
N ALA A 205 10.01 30.63 13.31
CA ALA A 205 9.22 31.72 13.88
C ALA A 205 7.80 31.70 13.29
#